data_AF-A0A2X3EE10-F1
#
_entry.id   AF-A0A2X3EE10-F1
#
_cell.length_a   1.000
_cell.length_b   1.000
_cell.length_c   1.000
_cell.angle_alpha   90.00
_cell.angle_beta   90.00
_cell.angle_gamma   90.00
#
_symmetry.space_group_name_H-M   'P 1'
#
loop_
_entity.id
_entity.type
_entity.pdbx_description
1 polymer ?
#
loop_
_entity_poly.entity_id
_entity_poly.type
_entity_poly.pdbx_seq_one_letter_code
_entity_poly.pdbx_strand_id
1 'polypeptide(L)'
;MSPCLTPQISVALKIASGVPLTRNLPGNLPKVINLIAKKNGIDYIVYDLSPSVGGLNEIALMSSDYFIVPATPDFFCWQAINSLSETITAWHAELEFFKQTSRSNTAANISNKPKFIGAIHQRYRPRNGMPVKSFEHWVKEIHGAVNSVLAPALHRIGCSATEHEIQKSLDLTDTSHLKAYDLAQISDFNSLIAISQKLSKPVFAITDQDLRDDGKAGNVFDTMSENRNLFLQQFERLCQRVLILTA
;
A
#
# COMPACT_ATOMS: atom_id res chain seq x y z
N MET A 1 -0.32 -17.31 10.04
CA MET A 1 -1.36 -17.62 9.02
C MET A 1 -1.21 -19.07 8.61
N SER A 2 -2.29 -19.85 8.62
CA SER A 2 -2.24 -21.28 8.24
C SER A 2 -1.85 -21.44 6.76
N PRO A 3 -0.87 -22.29 6.41
CA PRO A 3 -0.37 -22.45 5.04
C PRO A 3 -1.40 -22.99 4.02
N CYS A 4 -2.59 -23.38 4.47
CA CYS A 4 -3.64 -23.97 3.63
C CYS A 4 -4.63 -22.96 3.02
N LEU A 5 -4.66 -21.70 3.45
CA LEU A 5 -5.75 -20.78 3.05
C LEU A 5 -5.60 -20.25 1.62
N THR A 6 -4.38 -19.91 1.19
CA THR A 6 -4.14 -19.37 -0.16
C THR A 6 -4.50 -20.37 -1.28
N PRO A 7 -4.08 -21.66 -1.21
CA PRO A 7 -4.51 -22.64 -2.20
C PRO A 7 -6.03 -22.85 -2.23
N GLN A 8 -6.68 -22.86 -1.06
CA GLN A 8 -8.14 -23.02 -0.96
C GLN A 8 -8.90 -21.86 -1.61
N ILE A 9 -8.44 -20.62 -1.42
CA ILE A 9 -9.03 -19.44 -2.07
C ILE A 9 -8.78 -19.47 -3.58
N SER A 10 -7.57 -19.80 -4.02
CA SER A 10 -7.27 -19.88 -5.46
C SER A 10 -8.11 -20.96 -6.16
N VAL A 11 -8.32 -22.11 -5.51
CA VAL A 11 -9.22 -23.17 -6.01
C VAL A 11 -10.67 -22.71 -6.02
N ALA A 12 -11.12 -22.01 -4.97
CA ALA A 12 -12.48 -21.46 -4.91
C ALA A 12 -12.79 -20.49 -6.05
N LEU A 13 -11.82 -19.64 -6.39
CA LEU A 13 -11.91 -18.66 -7.47
C LEU A 13 -11.93 -19.34 -8.84
N LYS A 14 -11.03 -20.29 -9.07
CA LYS A 14 -10.82 -20.91 -10.40
C LYS A 14 -11.77 -22.07 -10.71
N ILE A 15 -12.29 -22.76 -9.69
CA ILE A 15 -13.14 -23.96 -9.82
C ILE A 15 -14.56 -23.68 -9.29
N ALA A 16 -15.03 -22.43 -9.35
CA ALA A 16 -16.32 -22.00 -8.80
C ALA A 16 -17.54 -22.82 -9.29
N SER A 17 -17.41 -23.60 -10.38
CA SER A 17 -18.43 -24.52 -10.89
C SER A 17 -18.49 -25.88 -10.20
N GLY A 18 -17.42 -26.38 -9.56
CA GLY A 18 -17.30 -27.82 -9.22
C GLY A 18 -17.31 -28.23 -7.74
N VAL A 19 -16.99 -27.34 -6.78
CA VAL A 19 -16.86 -27.72 -5.36
C VAL A 19 -17.72 -26.82 -4.44
N PRO A 20 -18.88 -27.30 -3.93
CA PRO A 20 -19.81 -26.50 -3.14
C PRO A 20 -19.24 -25.89 -1.85
N LEU A 21 -18.28 -26.58 -1.21
CA LEU A 21 -17.74 -26.20 0.10
C LEU A 21 -16.84 -24.95 0.07
N THR A 22 -16.23 -24.63 -1.07
CA THR A 22 -15.29 -23.50 -1.19
C THR A 22 -15.88 -22.29 -1.89
N ARG A 23 -17.03 -22.44 -2.56
CA ARG A 23 -17.70 -21.39 -3.36
C ARG A 23 -17.97 -20.09 -2.59
N ASN A 24 -18.20 -20.17 -1.27
CA ASN A 24 -18.54 -19.00 -0.45
C ASN A 24 -17.33 -18.33 0.21
N LEU A 25 -16.17 -19.01 0.25
CA LEU A 25 -14.97 -18.55 0.96
C LEU A 25 -14.49 -17.17 0.48
N PRO A 26 -14.39 -16.89 -0.84
CA PRO A 26 -13.97 -15.58 -1.34
C PRO A 26 -14.76 -14.41 -0.72
N GLY A 27 -16.09 -14.52 -0.68
CA GLY A 27 -16.96 -13.46 -0.18
C GLY A 27 -17.15 -13.45 1.34
N ASN A 28 -16.89 -14.57 2.03
CA ASN A 28 -17.06 -14.65 3.48
C ASN A 28 -15.94 -13.96 4.25
N LEU A 29 -14.71 -13.99 3.74
CA LEU A 29 -13.57 -13.34 4.38
C LEU A 29 -13.78 -11.83 4.58
N PRO A 30 -14.03 -11.02 3.52
CA PRO A 30 -14.27 -9.59 3.71
C PRO A 30 -15.52 -9.32 4.55
N LYS A 31 -16.57 -10.14 4.42
CA LYS A 31 -17.79 -10.03 5.24
C LYS A 31 -17.49 -10.15 6.73
N VAL A 32 -16.75 -11.17 7.14
CA VAL A 32 -16.42 -11.40 8.56
C VAL A 32 -15.58 -10.25 9.10
N ILE A 33 -14.59 -9.79 8.32
CA ILE A 33 -13.73 -8.68 8.73
C ILE A 33 -14.54 -7.39 8.91
N ASN A 34 -15.44 -7.06 7.97
CA ASN A 34 -16.32 -5.90 8.07
C ASN A 34 -17.31 -5.99 9.23
N LEU A 35 -17.80 -7.20 9.57
CA LEU A 35 -18.64 -7.41 10.74
C LEU A 35 -17.87 -7.18 12.05
N ILE A 36 -16.61 -7.62 12.12
CA ILE A 36 -15.73 -7.37 13.27
C ILE A 36 -15.46 -5.86 13.39
N ALA A 37 -15.14 -5.18 12.28
CA ALA A 37 -14.90 -3.75 12.29
C ALA A 37 -16.12 -2.96 12.77
N LYS A 38 -17.30 -3.25 12.20
CA LYS A 38 -18.56 -2.61 12.60
C LYS A 38 -18.89 -2.85 14.08
N LYS A 39 -18.68 -4.07 14.58
CA LYS A 39 -18.97 -4.42 15.98
C LYS A 39 -18.07 -3.65 16.96
N ASN A 40 -16.83 -3.36 16.57
CA ASN A 40 -15.84 -2.71 17.43
C ASN A 40 -15.64 -1.22 17.14
N GLY A 41 -16.43 -0.63 16.24
CA GLY A 41 -16.28 0.78 15.85
C GLY A 41 -14.92 1.09 15.20
N ILE A 42 -14.42 0.17 14.36
CA ILE A 42 -13.15 0.35 13.63
C ILE A 42 -13.44 1.08 12.32
N ASP A 43 -12.86 2.27 12.16
CA ASP A 43 -13.04 3.11 10.97
C ASP A 43 -12.15 2.66 9.80
N TYR A 44 -10.95 2.14 10.07
CA TYR A 44 -9.97 1.73 9.06
C TYR A 44 -9.45 0.32 9.32
N ILE A 45 -9.39 -0.47 8.24
CA ILE A 45 -8.74 -1.78 8.21
C ILE A 45 -7.56 -1.69 7.26
N VAL A 46 -6.36 -1.99 7.75
CA VAL A 46 -5.13 -1.98 6.94
C VAL A 46 -4.69 -3.42 6.69
N TYR A 47 -4.65 -3.82 5.42
CA TYR A 47 -4.09 -5.10 5.01
C TYR A 47 -2.63 -4.94 4.60
N ASP A 48 -1.72 -5.57 5.34
CA ASP A 48 -0.33 -5.74 4.91
C ASP A 48 -0.21 -7.04 4.11
N LEU A 49 -0.03 -6.90 2.80
CA LEU A 49 -0.04 -8.02 1.86
C LEU A 49 1.37 -8.53 1.60
N SER A 50 1.51 -9.86 1.56
CA SER A 50 2.77 -10.49 1.12
C SER A 50 3.11 -10.11 -0.33
N PRO A 51 4.37 -10.21 -0.78
CA PRO A 51 4.73 -9.94 -2.18
C PRO A 51 4.22 -11.02 -3.17
N SER A 52 3.51 -12.04 -2.69
CA SER A 52 3.05 -13.15 -3.54
C SER A 52 1.80 -12.79 -4.35
N VAL A 53 1.72 -13.32 -5.58
CA VAL A 53 0.50 -13.28 -6.39
C VAL A 53 -0.32 -14.52 -6.05
N GLY A 54 -1.39 -14.36 -5.26
CA GLY A 54 -2.21 -15.49 -4.82
C GLY A 54 -3.60 -15.08 -4.35
N GLY A 55 -4.50 -16.06 -4.25
CA GLY A 55 -5.93 -15.81 -4.03
C GLY A 55 -6.25 -15.05 -2.74
N LEU A 56 -5.46 -15.18 -1.67
CA LEU A 56 -5.68 -14.40 -0.46
C LEU A 56 -5.40 -12.89 -0.68
N ASN A 57 -4.30 -12.57 -1.36
CA ASN A 57 -3.96 -11.20 -1.72
C ASN A 57 -4.96 -10.62 -2.71
N GLU A 58 -5.42 -11.42 -3.67
CA GLU A 58 -6.49 -11.06 -4.60
C GLU A 58 -7.76 -10.67 -3.84
N ILE A 59 -8.27 -11.53 -2.95
CA ILE A 59 -9.48 -11.23 -2.18
C ILE A 59 -9.29 -10.04 -1.25
N ALA A 60 -8.15 -9.94 -0.57
CA ALA A 60 -7.88 -8.83 0.33
C ALA A 60 -7.84 -7.49 -0.43
N LEU A 61 -7.08 -7.42 -1.53
CA LEU A 61 -6.98 -6.22 -2.36
C LEU A 61 -8.31 -5.89 -3.02
N MET A 62 -8.92 -6.85 -3.72
CA MET A 62 -10.13 -6.62 -4.51
C MET A 62 -11.38 -6.42 -3.65
N SER A 63 -11.33 -6.72 -2.36
CA SER A 63 -12.38 -6.37 -1.39
C SER A 63 -12.10 -5.08 -0.63
N SER A 64 -10.95 -4.43 -0.84
CA SER A 64 -10.63 -3.14 -0.22
C SER A 64 -11.29 -1.98 -0.97
N ASP A 65 -11.45 -0.86 -0.27
CA ASP A 65 -11.94 0.39 -0.88
C ASP A 65 -10.80 1.14 -1.59
N TYR A 66 -9.60 1.13 -0.99
CA TYR A 66 -8.42 1.84 -1.48
C TYR A 66 -7.16 1.00 -1.33
N PHE A 67 -6.13 1.31 -2.12
CA PHE A 67 -4.80 0.72 -1.93
C PHE A 67 -3.67 1.66 -2.34
N ILE A 68 -2.51 1.40 -1.71
CA ILE A 68 -1.26 2.14 -1.89
C ILE A 68 -0.18 1.15 -2.33
N VAL A 69 0.72 1.57 -3.20
CA VAL A 69 1.84 0.74 -3.67
C VAL A 69 3.16 1.21 -3.02
N PRO A 70 3.80 0.43 -2.15
CA PRO A 70 5.16 0.74 -1.73
C PRO A 70 6.12 0.52 -2.90
N ALA A 71 6.96 1.52 -3.19
CA ALA A 71 7.91 1.50 -4.29
C ALA A 71 9.33 1.74 -3.77
N THR A 72 10.27 0.86 -4.15
CA THR A 72 11.71 1.12 -3.97
C THR A 72 12.27 1.66 -5.29
N PRO A 73 13.09 2.72 -5.28
CA PRO A 73 13.59 3.34 -6.50
C PRO A 73 14.76 2.54 -7.09
N ASP A 74 14.40 1.42 -7.69
CA ASP A 74 15.27 0.52 -8.41
C ASP A 74 14.58 -0.05 -9.67
N PHE A 75 15.38 -0.73 -10.50
CA PHE A 75 14.92 -1.35 -11.74
C PHE A 75 13.85 -2.41 -11.53
N PHE A 76 13.93 -3.20 -10.45
CA PHE A 76 12.99 -4.29 -10.21
C PHE A 76 11.61 -3.77 -9.85
N CYS A 77 11.54 -2.71 -9.05
CA CYS A 77 10.29 -2.04 -8.75
C CYS A 77 9.68 -1.40 -10.01
N TRP A 78 10.49 -0.75 -10.84
CA TRP A 78 10.03 -0.22 -12.12
C TRP A 78 9.43 -1.31 -13.01
N GLN A 79 10.08 -2.48 -13.15
CA GLN A 79 9.52 -3.62 -13.87
C GLN A 79 8.22 -4.13 -13.22
N ALA A 80 8.17 -4.18 -11.90
CA ALA A 80 7.02 -4.70 -11.15
C ALA A 80 5.75 -3.86 -11.33
N ILE A 81 5.85 -2.56 -11.64
CA ILE A 81 4.68 -1.71 -11.93
C ILE A 81 3.87 -2.26 -13.12
N ASN A 82 4.56 -2.73 -14.17
CA ASN A 82 3.89 -3.31 -15.34
C ASN A 82 3.15 -4.61 -14.97
N SER A 83 3.85 -5.52 -14.26
CA SER A 83 3.25 -6.77 -13.82
C SER A 83 2.07 -6.55 -12.85
N LEU A 84 2.13 -5.52 -12.00
CA LEU A 84 1.05 -5.16 -11.10
C LEU A 84 -0.20 -4.73 -11.87
N SER A 85 -0.03 -3.89 -12.91
CA SER A 85 -1.12 -3.47 -13.79
C SER A 85 -1.83 -4.65 -14.44
N GLU A 86 -1.07 -5.61 -14.99
CA GLU A 86 -1.62 -6.83 -15.58
C GLU A 86 -2.33 -7.70 -14.54
N THR A 87 -1.72 -7.89 -13.37
CA THR A 87 -2.26 -8.72 -12.28
C THR A 87 -3.59 -8.21 -11.77
N ILE A 88 -3.70 -6.91 -11.45
CA ILE A 88 -4.95 -6.32 -10.93
C ILE A 88 -6.04 -6.34 -12.01
N THR A 89 -5.69 -6.10 -13.27
CA THR A 89 -6.66 -6.18 -14.38
C THR A 89 -7.19 -7.60 -14.57
N ALA A 90 -6.32 -8.61 -14.47
CA ALA A 90 -6.71 -10.01 -14.53
C ALA A 90 -7.63 -10.39 -13.35
N TRP A 91 -7.24 -10.07 -12.11
CA TRP A 91 -8.05 -10.31 -10.91
C TRP A 91 -9.41 -9.63 -10.98
N HIS A 92 -9.48 -8.39 -11.48
CA HIS A 92 -10.74 -7.70 -11.69
C HIS A 92 -11.66 -8.48 -12.64
N ALA A 93 -11.14 -8.95 -13.78
CA ALA A 93 -11.92 -9.74 -14.73
C ALA A 93 -12.36 -11.10 -14.17
N GLU A 94 -11.46 -11.80 -13.47
CA GLU A 94 -11.74 -13.08 -12.80
C GLU A 94 -12.87 -12.93 -11.78
N LEU A 95 -12.82 -11.89 -10.95
CA LEU A 95 -13.84 -11.62 -9.94
C LEU A 95 -15.15 -11.09 -10.52
N GLU A 96 -15.13 -10.31 -11.60
CA GLU A 96 -16.36 -9.94 -12.30
C GLU A 96 -17.06 -11.19 -12.85
N PHE A 97 -16.31 -12.09 -13.48
CA PHE A 97 -16.86 -13.36 -13.96
C PHE A 97 -17.38 -14.23 -12.81
N PHE A 98 -16.64 -14.32 -11.70
CA PHE A 98 -17.08 -15.03 -10.50
C PHE A 98 -18.38 -14.44 -9.95
N LYS A 99 -18.50 -13.11 -9.85
CA LYS A 99 -19.70 -12.44 -9.35
C LYS A 99 -20.91 -12.65 -10.25
N GLN A 100 -20.72 -12.69 -11.58
CA GLN A 100 -21.80 -12.93 -12.55
C GLN A 100 -22.29 -14.39 -12.56
N THR A 101 -21.39 -15.35 -12.34
CA THR A 101 -21.70 -16.78 -12.42
C THR A 101 -22.03 -17.42 -11.07
N SER A 102 -21.62 -16.79 -9.97
CA SER A 102 -21.84 -17.30 -8.63
C SER A 102 -23.32 -17.21 -8.24
N ARG A 103 -23.88 -18.35 -7.87
CA ARG A 103 -25.20 -18.43 -7.20
C ARG A 103 -25.14 -18.06 -5.71
N SER A 104 -23.97 -17.64 -5.22
CA SER A 104 -23.77 -17.30 -3.82
C SER A 104 -24.04 -15.83 -3.55
N ASN A 105 -24.89 -15.56 -2.56
CA ASN A 105 -25.10 -14.21 -2.03
C ASN A 105 -23.82 -13.61 -1.42
N THR A 106 -22.78 -14.42 -1.16
CA THR A 106 -21.55 -13.90 -0.54
C THR A 106 -20.64 -13.16 -1.52
N ALA A 107 -20.79 -13.39 -2.83
CA ALA A 107 -19.99 -12.70 -3.86
C ALA A 107 -20.20 -11.18 -3.86
N ALA A 108 -21.38 -10.72 -3.41
CA ALA A 108 -21.69 -9.31 -3.25
C ALA A 108 -20.81 -8.59 -2.20
N ASN A 109 -20.16 -9.32 -1.29
CA ASN A 109 -19.26 -8.74 -0.29
C ASN A 109 -17.87 -8.39 -0.86
N ILE A 110 -17.59 -8.73 -2.12
CA ILE A 110 -16.36 -8.34 -2.81
C ILE A 110 -16.68 -7.14 -3.68
N SER A 111 -16.17 -5.95 -3.32
CA SER A 111 -16.41 -4.71 -4.08
C SER A 111 -15.90 -4.83 -5.51
N ASN A 112 -14.72 -5.46 -5.68
CA ASN A 112 -13.99 -5.62 -6.93
C ASN A 112 -13.57 -4.29 -7.58
N LYS A 113 -13.51 -3.22 -6.79
CA LYS A 113 -13.20 -1.86 -7.26
C LYS A 113 -12.25 -1.10 -6.31
N PRO A 114 -11.13 -1.70 -5.86
CA PRO A 114 -10.20 -0.99 -5.00
C PRO A 114 -9.60 0.20 -5.76
N LYS A 115 -9.63 1.39 -5.16
CA LYS A 115 -9.10 2.61 -5.76
C LYS A 115 -7.62 2.76 -5.46
N PHE A 116 -6.80 2.74 -6.51
CA PHE A 116 -5.42 3.16 -6.42
C PHE A 116 -5.33 4.65 -6.09
N ILE A 117 -4.67 4.97 -4.97
CA ILE A 117 -4.49 6.35 -4.50
C ILE A 117 -3.05 6.86 -4.62
N GLY A 118 -2.11 5.97 -4.95
CA GLY A 118 -0.73 6.33 -5.29
C GLY A 118 0.32 5.42 -4.70
N ALA A 119 1.58 5.79 -4.93
CA ALA A 119 2.77 5.06 -4.53
C ALA A 119 3.56 5.79 -3.44
N ILE A 120 4.16 5.04 -2.52
CA ILE A 120 5.09 5.57 -1.53
C ILE A 120 6.50 5.17 -1.95
N HIS A 121 7.32 6.15 -2.32
CA HIS A 121 8.73 5.94 -2.62
C HIS A 121 9.53 5.81 -1.33
N GLN A 122 10.08 4.64 -1.07
CA GLN A 122 10.83 4.30 0.13
C GLN A 122 12.34 4.47 -0.08
N ARG A 123 13.09 4.51 1.03
CA ARG A 123 14.57 4.58 1.05
C ARG A 123 15.12 5.82 0.32
N TYR A 124 14.40 6.93 0.41
CA TYR A 124 14.83 8.21 -0.13
C TYR A 124 16.13 8.69 0.55
N ARG A 125 17.23 8.71 -0.20
CA ARG A 125 18.56 9.12 0.30
C ARG A 125 18.98 10.44 -0.35
N PRO A 126 18.60 11.60 0.22
CA PRO A 126 19.14 12.87 -0.19
C PRO A 126 20.59 12.99 0.33
N ARG A 127 21.53 13.37 -0.53
CA ARG A 127 22.87 13.84 -0.14
C ARG A 127 22.85 15.37 -0.19
N ASN A 128 23.07 16.04 0.93
CA ASN A 128 22.98 17.51 1.05
C ASN A 128 21.62 18.08 0.60
N GLY A 129 20.52 17.38 0.87
CA GLY A 129 19.18 17.79 0.43
C GLY A 129 18.86 17.50 -1.03
N MET A 130 19.82 16.99 -1.82
CA MET A 130 19.65 16.62 -3.23
C MET A 130 19.67 15.09 -3.39
N PRO A 131 18.69 14.47 -4.05
CA PRO A 131 18.71 13.03 -4.28
C PRO A 131 19.91 12.61 -5.16
N VAL A 132 20.47 11.42 -4.89
CA VAL A 132 21.57 10.87 -5.70
C VAL A 132 21.08 10.68 -7.14
N LYS A 133 21.82 11.12 -8.18
CA LYS A 133 21.34 11.10 -9.59
C LYS A 133 20.71 9.78 -10.06
N SER A 134 21.25 8.63 -9.62
CA SER A 134 20.69 7.31 -9.95
C SER A 134 19.34 7.04 -9.28
N PHE A 135 19.13 7.58 -8.08
CA PHE A 135 17.87 7.53 -7.36
C PHE A 135 16.81 8.42 -8.02
N GLU A 136 17.18 9.66 -8.37
CA GLU A 136 16.30 10.60 -9.09
C GLU A 136 15.79 9.99 -10.38
N HIS A 137 16.68 9.32 -11.12
CA HIS A 137 16.32 8.60 -12.32
C HIS A 137 15.24 7.55 -12.04
N TRP A 138 15.45 6.63 -11.09
CA TRP A 138 14.45 5.59 -10.82
C TRP A 138 13.12 6.13 -10.28
N VAL A 139 13.13 7.17 -9.43
CA VAL A 139 11.88 7.82 -9.01
C VAL A 139 11.13 8.36 -10.22
N LYS A 140 11.83 9.01 -11.15
CA LYS A 140 11.23 9.51 -12.39
C LYS A 140 10.69 8.38 -13.27
N GLU A 141 11.44 7.30 -13.45
CA GLU A 141 11.00 6.14 -14.25
C GLU A 141 9.79 5.45 -13.63
N ILE A 142 9.77 5.26 -12.31
CA ILE A 142 8.64 4.68 -11.58
C ILE A 142 7.43 5.60 -11.65
N HIS A 143 7.60 6.90 -11.41
CA HIS A 143 6.52 7.88 -11.56
C HIS A 143 5.95 7.83 -12.99
N GLY A 144 6.82 7.77 -14.00
CA GLY A 144 6.44 7.61 -15.40
C GLY A 144 5.63 6.32 -15.63
N ALA A 145 6.10 5.17 -15.14
CA ALA A 145 5.40 3.90 -15.26
C ALA A 145 4.03 3.91 -14.55
N VAL A 146 3.94 4.52 -13.36
CA VAL A 146 2.69 4.67 -12.62
C VAL A 146 1.68 5.49 -13.42
N ASN A 147 2.11 6.63 -13.96
CA ASN A 147 1.22 7.55 -14.69
C ASN A 147 0.90 7.12 -16.12
N SER A 148 1.76 6.35 -16.78
CA SER A 148 1.56 5.93 -18.18
C SER A 148 1.05 4.50 -18.34
N VAL A 149 1.21 3.64 -17.33
CA VAL A 149 0.81 2.23 -17.40
C VAL A 149 -0.21 1.89 -16.32
N LEU A 150 0.18 1.98 -15.05
CA LEU A 150 -0.64 1.47 -13.93
C LEU A 150 -1.95 2.26 -13.78
N ALA A 151 -1.87 3.56 -13.51
CA ALA A 151 -3.06 4.38 -13.29
C ALA A 151 -4.02 4.37 -14.49
N PRO A 152 -3.56 4.49 -15.76
CA PRO A 152 -4.46 4.36 -16.92
C PRO A 152 -5.12 2.99 -17.04
N ALA A 153 -4.40 1.89 -16.78
CA ALA A 153 -4.99 0.55 -16.81
C ALA A 153 -6.07 0.39 -15.73
N LEU A 154 -5.78 0.84 -14.52
CA LEU A 154 -6.73 0.79 -13.41
C LEU A 154 -7.91 1.74 -13.60
N HIS A 155 -7.70 2.91 -14.20
CA HIS A 155 -8.78 3.85 -14.51
C HIS A 155 -9.81 3.24 -15.45
N ARG A 156 -9.37 2.50 -16.49
CA ARG A 156 -10.27 1.81 -17.45
C ARG A 156 -11.23 0.81 -16.80
N ILE A 157 -10.81 0.17 -15.70
CA ILE A 157 -11.61 -0.77 -14.93
C ILE A 157 -12.23 -0.14 -13.66
N GLY A 158 -12.15 1.18 -13.52
CA GLY A 158 -12.69 1.91 -12.37
C GLY A 158 -11.96 1.67 -11.05
N CYS A 159 -10.72 1.17 -11.07
CA CYS A 159 -9.88 0.85 -9.91
C CYS A 159 -8.79 1.90 -9.62
N SER A 160 -8.96 3.14 -10.08
CA SER A 160 -8.07 4.26 -9.76
C SER A 160 -8.88 5.45 -9.25
N ALA A 161 -8.34 6.16 -8.27
CA ALA A 161 -8.70 7.56 -8.05
C ALA A 161 -8.19 8.39 -9.24
N THR A 162 -8.81 9.54 -9.46
CA THR A 162 -8.42 10.45 -10.53
C THR A 162 -7.17 11.24 -10.16
N GLU A 163 -6.42 11.67 -11.18
CA GLU A 163 -5.25 12.53 -10.99
C GLU A 163 -5.62 13.81 -10.21
N HIS A 164 -6.79 14.39 -10.51
CA HIS A 164 -7.29 15.60 -9.85
C HIS A 164 -7.57 15.38 -8.36
N GLU A 165 -8.21 14.28 -7.97
CA GLU A 165 -8.46 13.95 -6.55
C GLU A 165 -7.14 13.83 -5.79
N ILE A 166 -6.15 13.16 -6.39
CA ILE A 166 -4.85 12.96 -5.75
C ILE A 166 -4.07 14.26 -5.67
N GLN A 167 -4.01 15.05 -6.76
CA GLN A 167 -3.32 16.34 -6.76
C GLN A 167 -3.91 17.30 -5.73
N LYS A 168 -5.24 17.37 -5.61
CA LYS A 168 -5.91 18.17 -4.59
C LYS A 168 -5.47 17.79 -3.17
N SER A 169 -5.27 16.49 -2.89
CA SER A 169 -4.77 16.05 -1.57
C SER A 169 -3.32 16.50 -1.31
N LEU A 170 -2.47 16.52 -2.34
CA LEU A 170 -1.09 17.00 -2.26
C LEU A 170 -1.03 18.51 -1.98
N ASP A 171 -1.86 19.28 -2.68
CA ASP A 171 -1.94 20.73 -2.52
C ASP A 171 -2.36 21.13 -1.11
N LEU A 172 -3.18 20.31 -0.45
CA LEU A 172 -3.67 20.53 0.92
C LEU A 172 -2.67 20.15 2.02
N THR A 173 -1.53 19.53 1.69
CA THR A 173 -0.58 19.00 2.70
C THR A 173 0.87 19.50 2.55
N ASP A 174 1.06 20.59 1.82
CA ASP A 174 2.35 21.29 1.67
C ASP A 174 3.51 20.39 1.17
N THR A 175 3.28 19.73 0.03
CA THR A 175 4.27 18.84 -0.62
C THR A 175 4.51 19.21 -2.08
N SER A 176 4.99 20.42 -2.34
CA SER A 176 5.19 20.98 -3.69
C SER A 176 6.14 20.18 -4.60
N HIS A 177 6.97 19.30 -4.04
CA HIS A 177 7.89 18.43 -4.77
C HIS A 177 7.23 17.11 -5.24
N LEU A 178 6.05 16.78 -4.72
CA LEU A 178 5.30 15.59 -5.11
C LEU A 178 4.32 15.92 -6.23
N LYS A 179 4.04 14.91 -7.06
CA LYS A 179 3.07 14.98 -8.15
C LYS A 179 2.01 13.92 -7.93
N ALA A 180 0.88 14.04 -8.63
CA ALA A 180 -0.18 13.05 -8.57
C ALA A 180 0.37 11.60 -8.68
N TYR A 181 -0.20 10.74 -7.84
CA TYR A 181 0.22 9.36 -7.56
C TYR A 181 1.56 9.19 -6.81
N ASP A 182 2.33 10.22 -6.49
CA ASP A 182 3.46 10.14 -5.54
C ASP A 182 2.98 10.49 -4.13
N LEU A 183 2.40 9.51 -3.43
CA LEU A 183 1.82 9.70 -2.09
C LEU A 183 2.86 10.00 -1.02
N ALA A 184 4.13 9.66 -1.17
CA ALA A 184 5.18 10.15 -0.28
C ALA A 184 6.56 9.79 -0.82
N GLN A 185 7.58 10.53 -0.37
CA GLN A 185 8.97 10.14 -0.46
C GLN A 185 9.53 10.02 0.96
N ILE A 186 9.70 8.78 1.41
CA ILE A 186 10.08 8.43 2.78
C ILE A 186 11.55 8.09 2.81
N SER A 187 12.31 8.85 3.61
CA SER A 187 13.76 8.69 3.70
C SER A 187 14.20 7.35 4.30
N ASP A 188 15.44 6.96 4.03
CA ASP A 188 16.06 5.86 4.75
C ASP A 188 16.39 6.31 6.19
N PHE A 189 15.84 5.60 7.18
CA PHE A 189 16.02 5.91 8.61
C PHE A 189 17.26 5.26 9.22
N ASN A 190 18.12 4.63 8.41
CA ASN A 190 19.36 3.99 8.84
C ASN A 190 19.11 3.06 10.04
N SER A 191 19.89 3.20 11.12
CA SER A 191 19.79 2.38 12.33
C SER A 191 18.58 2.67 13.22
N LEU A 192 17.77 3.70 12.95
CA LEU A 192 16.54 3.96 13.72
C LEU A 192 15.55 2.79 13.60
N ILE A 193 15.52 2.08 12.45
CA ILE A 193 14.65 0.91 12.29
C ILE A 193 15.05 -0.25 13.23
N ALA A 194 16.36 -0.44 13.43
CA ALA A 194 16.86 -1.48 14.33
C ALA A 194 16.51 -1.16 15.79
N ILE A 195 16.61 0.12 16.18
CA ILE A 195 16.21 0.60 17.50
C ILE A 195 14.68 0.46 17.69
N SER A 196 13.90 0.86 16.67
CA SER A 196 12.44 0.72 16.63
C SER A 196 11.99 -0.72 16.90
N GLN A 197 12.59 -1.70 16.21
CA GLN A 197 12.31 -3.12 16.39
C GLN A 197 12.72 -3.63 17.78
N LYS A 198 13.90 -3.25 18.27
CA LYS A 198 14.38 -3.63 19.61
C LYS A 198 13.45 -3.13 20.72
N LEU A 199 12.91 -1.92 20.58
CA LEU A 199 12.06 -1.28 21.59
C LEU A 199 10.56 -1.52 21.36
N SER A 200 10.18 -2.13 20.24
CA SER A 200 8.77 -2.23 19.81
C SER A 200 8.05 -0.88 19.80
N LYS A 201 8.76 0.19 19.42
CA LYS A 201 8.25 1.56 19.29
C LYS A 201 8.29 1.98 17.82
N PRO A 202 7.27 2.65 17.27
CA PRO A 202 7.39 3.30 15.95
C PRO A 202 8.60 4.24 15.92
N VAL A 203 9.24 4.40 14.76
CA VAL A 203 10.45 5.24 14.62
C VAL A 203 10.23 6.64 15.19
N PHE A 204 9.09 7.28 14.88
CA PHE A 204 8.76 8.62 15.37
C PHE A 204 8.55 8.71 16.89
N ALA A 205 8.33 7.58 17.57
CA ALA A 205 8.11 7.50 19.01
C ALA A 205 9.38 7.16 19.82
N ILE A 206 10.52 6.93 19.15
CA ILE A 206 11.81 6.74 19.81
C ILE A 206 12.20 8.04 20.51
N THR A 207 12.42 8.01 21.81
CA THR A 207 12.79 9.20 22.60
C THR A 207 14.29 9.50 22.51
N ASP A 208 14.70 10.70 22.90
CA ASP A 208 16.12 11.05 23.01
C ASP A 208 16.84 10.17 24.04
N GLN A 209 16.13 9.75 25.10
CA GLN A 209 16.67 8.81 26.08
C GLN A 209 16.90 7.43 25.45
N ASP A 210 15.95 6.92 24.66
CA ASP A 210 16.10 5.65 23.94
C ASP A 210 17.35 5.66 23.02
N LEU A 211 17.64 6.78 22.36
CA LEU A 211 18.84 6.93 21.52
C LEU A 211 20.13 6.92 22.37
N ARG A 212 20.14 7.62 23.51
CA ARG A 212 21.28 7.64 24.43
C ARG A 212 21.55 6.27 25.05
N ASP A 213 20.48 5.56 25.42
CA ASP A 213 20.55 4.20 25.98
C ASP A 213 21.07 3.17 24.95
N ASP A 214 20.81 3.39 23.66
CA ASP A 214 21.41 2.62 22.56
C ASP A 214 22.83 3.12 22.17
N GLY A 215 23.46 3.92 23.02
CA GLY A 215 24.85 4.37 22.88
C GLY A 215 25.06 5.43 21.79
N LYS A 216 24.02 6.13 21.35
CA LYS A 216 24.13 7.20 20.35
C LYS A 216 24.52 8.50 21.03
N ALA A 217 25.60 9.13 20.57
CA ALA A 217 26.12 10.38 21.11
C ALA A 217 26.75 11.26 20.02
N GLY A 218 26.95 12.54 20.33
CA GLY A 218 27.52 13.54 19.41
C GLY A 218 26.73 13.65 18.11
N ASN A 219 27.43 13.89 16.99
CA ASN A 219 26.81 14.10 15.67
C ASN A 219 25.86 12.97 15.23
N VAL A 220 26.09 11.73 15.68
CA VAL A 220 25.22 10.59 15.36
C VAL A 220 23.87 10.73 16.06
N PHE A 221 23.86 11.16 17.31
CA PHE A 221 22.64 11.44 18.06
C PHE A 221 21.84 12.56 17.39
N ASP A 222 22.50 13.68 17.05
CA ASP A 222 21.86 14.83 16.42
C ASP A 222 21.22 14.44 15.08
N THR A 223 21.97 13.75 14.22
CA THR A 223 21.49 13.26 12.92
C THR A 223 20.30 12.29 13.08
N MET A 224 20.32 11.42 14.09
CA MET A 224 19.21 10.49 14.34
C MET A 224 17.96 11.20 14.85
N SER A 225 18.14 12.17 15.75
CA SER A 225 17.04 12.99 16.28
C SER A 225 16.38 13.80 15.16
N GLU A 226 17.17 14.42 14.29
CA GLU A 226 16.69 15.13 13.11
C GLU A 226 15.93 14.20 12.15
N ASN A 227 16.49 13.04 11.81
CA ASN A 227 15.83 12.06 10.92
C ASN A 227 14.52 11.52 11.51
N ARG A 228 14.47 11.28 12.83
CA ARG A 228 13.25 10.88 13.53
C ARG A 228 12.17 11.96 13.40
N ASN A 229 12.53 13.22 13.66
CA ASN A 229 11.58 14.33 13.64
C ASN A 229 11.08 14.61 12.21
N LEU A 230 11.99 14.51 11.22
CA LEU A 230 11.62 14.59 9.80
C LEU A 230 10.66 13.48 9.41
N PHE A 231 10.89 12.24 9.88
CA PHE A 231 9.98 11.14 9.62
C PHE A 231 8.58 11.39 10.17
N LEU A 232 8.47 11.91 11.40
CA LEU A 232 7.18 12.25 11.99
C LEU A 232 6.39 13.21 11.10
N GLN A 233 7.04 14.28 10.62
CA GLN A 233 6.41 15.25 9.72
C GLN A 233 5.96 14.60 8.39
N GLN A 234 6.81 13.77 7.79
CA GLN A 234 6.47 13.05 6.56
C GLN A 234 5.31 12.08 6.76
N PHE A 235 5.30 11.37 7.90
CA PHE A 235 4.26 10.42 8.27
C PHE A 235 2.92 11.12 8.50
N GLU A 236 2.90 12.22 9.26
CA GLU A 236 1.67 13.01 9.50
C GLU A 236 1.08 13.55 8.20
N ARG A 237 1.91 14.09 7.30
CA ARG A 237 1.47 14.55 5.97
C ARG A 237 0.92 13.42 5.10
N LEU A 238 1.52 12.24 5.16
CA LEU A 238 1.00 11.05 4.48
C LEU A 238 -0.36 10.63 5.06
N CYS A 239 -0.49 10.56 6.39
CA CYS A 239 -1.74 10.23 7.07
C CYS A 239 -2.86 11.21 6.71
N GLN A 240 -2.59 12.52 6.75
CA GLN A 240 -3.56 13.53 6.36
C GLN A 240 -4.04 13.36 4.91
N ARG A 241 -3.13 13.04 3.98
CA ARG A 241 -3.51 12.78 2.58
C ARG A 241 -4.38 11.54 2.43
N VAL A 242 -4.01 10.45 3.10
CA VAL A 242 -4.83 9.24 3.08
C VAL A 242 -6.22 9.58 3.60
N LEU A 243 -6.33 10.25 4.75
CA LEU A 243 -7.61 10.67 5.30
C LEU A 243 -8.42 11.56 4.35
N ILE A 244 -7.81 12.50 3.63
CA ILE A 244 -8.50 13.34 2.64
C ILE A 244 -9.04 12.50 1.47
N LEU A 245 -8.27 11.52 1.01
CA LEU A 245 -8.62 10.66 -0.13
C LEU A 245 -9.67 9.60 0.21
N THR A 246 -9.83 9.29 1.49
CA THR A 246 -10.73 8.24 2.00
C THR A 246 -11.87 8.79 2.87
N ALA A 247 -12.04 10.12 2.93
CA ALA A 247 -13.11 10.80 3.67
C ALA A 247 -14.47 10.79 2.96
#